data_AF-A0A950JBR5-F1
#
_entry.id   AF-A0A950JBR5-F1
#
_cell.length_a   1.000
_cell.length_b   1.000
_cell.length_c   1.000
_cell.angle_alpha   90.00
_cell.angle_beta   90.00
_cell.angle_gamma   90.00
#
_symmetry.space_group_name_H-M   'P 1'
#
loop_
_entity.id
_entity.type
_entity.pdbx_description
1 polymer ?
#
loop_
_entity_poly.entity_id
_entity_poly.type
_entity_poly.pdbx_seq_one_letter_code
_entity_poly.pdbx_strand_id
1 'polypeptide(L)'
;MIKEHVDTTQKLASLRQVRGAITCLHSGDYECAITLAHAAEGMVPDKRKDGKPLFKLMRERMPDDDPNLFSNWLKHPKGAERARITVLEVVVMIARAIHKFVWHYEESSDHFELFQDWAMLHGHLPKRIATRAAPSSD
;
A
#
# COMPACT_ATOMS: atom_id res chain seq x y z
N MET A 1 9.10 -5.23 27.32
CA MET A 1 10.56 -5.08 27.22
C MET A 1 10.88 -4.57 25.82
N ILE A 2 11.50 -3.40 25.70
CA ILE A 2 11.89 -2.81 24.41
C ILE A 2 13.17 -3.52 23.95
N LYS A 3 13.27 -3.86 22.67
CA LYS A 3 14.52 -4.38 22.09
C LYS A 3 15.42 -3.19 21.74
N GLU A 4 16.69 -3.25 22.12
CA GLU A 4 17.66 -2.19 21.83
C GLU A 4 18.03 -2.12 20.34
N HIS A 5 17.90 -3.23 19.60
CA HIS A 5 18.11 -3.31 18.16
C HIS A 5 17.23 -4.39 17.51
N VAL A 6 17.09 -4.33 16.19
CA VAL A 6 16.39 -5.34 15.38
C VAL A 6 17.09 -5.52 14.04
N ASP A 7 17.38 -6.77 13.68
CA ASP A 7 17.82 -7.11 12.33
C ASP A 7 16.64 -7.08 11.36
N THR A 8 16.84 -6.46 10.20
CA THR A 8 15.78 -6.32 9.21
C THR A 8 16.32 -6.29 7.79
N THR A 9 15.40 -6.46 6.84
CA THR A 9 15.64 -6.32 5.41
C THR A 9 14.62 -5.34 4.83
N GLN A 10 14.86 -4.78 3.65
CA GLN A 10 13.87 -3.92 2.99
C GLN A 10 12.54 -4.65 2.76
N LYS A 11 12.59 -5.94 2.43
CA LYS A 11 11.40 -6.81 2.33
C LYS A 11 10.64 -6.87 3.66
N LEU A 12 11.32 -7.21 4.75
CA LEU A 12 10.68 -7.35 6.07
C LEU A 12 10.16 -6.00 6.59
N ALA A 13 10.91 -4.92 6.36
CA ALA A 13 10.50 -3.56 6.70
C ALA A 13 9.25 -3.15 5.91
N SER A 14 9.24 -3.33 4.59
CA SER A 14 8.09 -3.06 3.74
C SER A 14 6.85 -3.84 4.19
N LEU A 15 6.98 -5.15 4.45
CA LEU A 15 5.88 -5.99 4.98
C LEU A 15 5.33 -5.43 6.30
N ARG A 16 6.20 -5.07 7.24
CA ARG A 16 5.80 -4.50 8.55
C ARG A 16 5.11 -3.14 8.38
N GLN A 17 5.60 -2.30 7.48
CA GLN A 17 5.01 -0.99 7.18
C GLN A 17 3.61 -1.14 6.57
N VAL A 18 3.39 -2.08 5.64
CA VAL A 18 2.03 -2.37 5.11
C VAL A 18 1.10 -2.85 6.23
N ARG A 19 1.57 -3.74 7.12
CA ARG A 19 0.76 -4.20 8.26
C ARG A 19 0.42 -3.05 9.21
N GLY A 20 1.38 -2.19 9.51
CA GLY A 20 1.16 -0.98 10.30
C GLY A 20 0.13 -0.06 9.65
N ALA A 21 0.19 0.13 8.32
CA ALA A 21 -0.78 0.93 7.59
C ALA A 21 -2.21 0.38 7.71
N ILE A 22 -2.38 -0.95 7.63
CA ILE A 22 -3.69 -1.62 7.82
C ILE A 22 -4.21 -1.40 9.25
N THR A 23 -3.34 -1.50 10.26
CA THR A 23 -3.73 -1.22 11.66
C THR A 23 -4.18 0.23 11.84
N CYS A 24 -3.46 1.19 11.27
CA CYS A 24 -3.83 2.61 11.30
C CYS A 24 -5.15 2.87 10.59
N LEU A 25 -5.40 2.23 9.43
CA LEU A 25 -6.69 2.30 8.74
C LEU A 25 -7.85 1.88 9.65
N HIS A 26 -7.74 0.73 10.32
CA HIS A 26 -8.79 0.25 11.21
C HIS A 26 -8.96 1.09 12.48
N SER A 27 -7.93 1.85 12.86
CA SER A 27 -7.95 2.75 14.03
C SER A 27 -8.44 4.16 13.69
N GLY A 28 -8.57 4.50 12.40
CA GLY A 28 -8.94 5.85 11.94
C GLY A 28 -7.76 6.81 11.73
N ASP A 29 -6.52 6.35 11.92
CA ASP A 29 -5.29 7.14 11.81
C ASP A 29 -4.83 7.24 10.34
N TYR A 30 -5.62 7.91 9.50
CA TYR A 30 -5.50 7.85 8.05
C TYR A 30 -4.21 8.45 7.49
N GLU A 31 -3.73 9.56 8.06
CA GLU A 31 -2.46 10.16 7.69
C GLU A 31 -1.27 9.24 8.00
N CYS A 32 -1.33 8.53 9.13
CA CYS A 32 -0.34 7.51 9.49
C CYS A 32 -0.42 6.34 8.50
N ALA A 33 -1.63 5.86 8.20
CA ALA A 33 -1.82 4.77 7.25
C ALA A 33 -1.23 5.08 5.86
N ILE A 34 -1.51 6.28 5.32
CA ILE A 34 -0.95 6.72 4.03
C ILE A 34 0.57 6.83 4.09
N THR A 35 1.11 7.36 5.18
CA THR A 35 2.56 7.52 5.37
C THR A 35 3.28 6.17 5.36
N LEU A 36 2.78 5.21 6.15
CA LEU A 36 3.38 3.88 6.25
C LEU A 36 3.23 3.11 4.93
N ALA A 37 2.05 3.18 4.28
CA ALA A 37 1.83 2.53 2.99
C ALA A 37 2.76 3.10 1.90
N HIS A 38 2.93 4.41 1.82
CA HIS A 38 3.82 5.01 0.84
C HIS A 38 5.30 4.69 1.12
N ALA A 39 5.71 4.68 2.39
CA ALA A 39 7.04 4.23 2.77
C ALA A 39 7.27 2.77 2.35
N ALA A 40 6.29 1.89 2.58
CA ALA A 40 6.36 0.50 2.16
C ALA A 40 6.50 0.34 0.64
N GLU A 41 5.70 1.08 -0.15
CA GLU A 41 5.76 1.09 -1.61
C GLU A 41 7.15 1.56 -2.11
N GLY A 42 7.69 2.62 -1.50
CA GLY A 42 8.99 3.20 -1.86
C GLY A 42 10.19 2.29 -1.55
N MET A 43 10.06 1.35 -0.61
CA MET A 43 11.11 0.37 -0.28
C MET A 43 11.22 -0.77 -1.30
N VAL A 44 10.19 -0.98 -2.13
CA VAL A 44 10.17 -2.09 -3.10
C VAL A 44 10.65 -1.58 -4.47
N PRO A 45 11.72 -2.17 -5.05
CA PRO A 45 12.19 -1.79 -6.38
C PRO A 45 11.14 -2.10 -7.46
N ASP A 46 11.11 -1.28 -8.51
CA ASP A 46 10.33 -1.63 -9.70
C ASP A 46 10.94 -2.87 -10.37
N LYS A 47 10.13 -3.92 -10.60
CA LYS A 47 10.55 -5.07 -11.41
C LYS A 47 10.84 -4.58 -12.84
N ARG A 48 11.93 -5.05 -13.46
CA ARG A 48 12.29 -4.63 -14.82
C ARG A 48 11.29 -5.19 -15.86
N LYS A 49 10.85 -4.27 -16.73
CA LYS A 49 10.37 -4.34 -18.13
C LYS A 49 8.98 -4.87 -18.54
N ASP A 50 8.26 -5.69 -17.78
CA ASP A 50 7.15 -6.43 -18.43
C ASP A 50 5.77 -6.17 -17.81
N GLY A 51 5.72 -5.85 -16.52
CA GLY A 51 4.47 -5.54 -15.81
C GLY A 51 4.38 -4.07 -15.44
N LYS A 52 3.23 -3.43 -15.72
CA LYS A 52 2.92 -2.11 -15.18
C LYS A 52 2.40 -2.28 -13.75
N PRO A 53 3.07 -1.74 -12.71
CA PRO A 53 2.50 -1.71 -11.37
C PRO A 53 1.13 -1.04 -11.39
N LEU A 54 0.22 -1.44 -10.49
CA LEU A 54 -1.12 -0.85 -10.35
C LEU A 54 -1.11 0.68 -10.40
N PHE A 55 -0.13 1.33 -9.78
CA PHE A 55 0.05 2.79 -9.85
C PHE A 55 0.16 3.34 -11.28
N LYS A 56 0.93 2.69 -12.14
CA LYS A 56 1.09 3.11 -13.54
C LYS A 56 -0.22 2.92 -14.32
N LEU A 57 -0.96 1.84 -14.04
CA LEU A 57 -2.28 1.61 -14.63
C LEU A 57 -3.32 2.64 -14.15
N MET A 58 -3.25 3.04 -12.88
CA MET A 58 -4.14 4.06 -12.31
C MET A 58 -3.89 5.43 -12.96
N ARG A 59 -2.63 5.87 -13.06
CA ARG A 59 -2.29 7.15 -13.73
C ARG A 59 -2.69 7.19 -15.20
N GLU A 60 -2.63 6.06 -15.90
CA GLU A 60 -3.06 5.98 -17.30
C GLU A 60 -4.59 6.09 -17.46
N ARG A 61 -5.37 5.70 -16.45
CA ARG A 61 -6.85 5.70 -16.50
C ARG A 61 -7.50 6.91 -15.85
N MET A 62 -6.82 7.54 -14.89
CA MET A 62 -7.32 8.68 -14.13
C MET A 62 -6.21 9.76 -14.14
N PRO A 63 -6.00 10.44 -15.28
CA PRO A 63 -4.89 11.40 -15.44
C PRO A 63 -5.08 12.68 -14.61
N ASP A 64 -6.34 13.04 -14.32
CA ASP A 64 -6.70 14.25 -13.57
C ASP A 64 -6.74 14.02 -12.05
N ASP A 65 -6.79 12.75 -11.61
CA ASP A 65 -6.62 12.40 -10.20
C ASP A 65 -5.11 12.30 -9.92
N ASP A 66 -4.63 13.05 -8.92
CA ASP A 66 -3.27 12.84 -8.39
C ASP A 66 -3.33 11.82 -7.24
N PRO A 67 -3.09 10.52 -7.50
CA PRO A 67 -3.07 9.50 -6.46
C PRO A 67 -1.89 9.67 -5.49
N ASN A 68 -0.99 10.62 -5.73
CA ASN A 68 0.07 11.01 -4.79
C ASN A 68 -0.25 12.31 -4.06
N LEU A 69 -1.40 12.96 -4.29
CA LEU A 69 -1.73 14.28 -3.74
C LEU A 69 -1.54 14.33 -2.23
N PHE A 70 -2.20 13.43 -1.50
CA PHE A 70 -2.13 13.38 -0.04
C PHE A 70 -0.75 12.98 0.46
N SER A 71 -0.07 12.09 -0.26
CA SER A 71 1.27 11.70 0.15
C SER A 71 2.31 12.79 -0.07
N ASN A 72 2.16 13.58 -1.13
CA ASN A 72 2.96 14.77 -1.39
C ASN A 72 2.63 15.87 -0.37
N TRP A 73 1.34 16.07 -0.07
CA TRP A 73 0.90 17.00 0.96
C TRP A 73 1.48 16.68 2.34
N LEU A 74 1.52 15.39 2.74
CA LEU A 74 2.14 14.96 4.00
C LEU A 74 3.66 15.17 4.06
N LYS A 75 4.34 15.22 2.91
CA LYS A 75 5.81 15.32 2.83
C LYS A 75 6.32 16.75 2.64
N HIS A 76 5.49 17.63 2.10
CA HIS A 76 5.93 18.95 1.68
C HIS A 76 5.13 20.02 2.43
N PRO A 77 5.80 21.02 3.03
CA PRO A 77 5.14 22.12 3.73
C PRO A 77 4.41 23.09 2.78
N LYS A 78 4.23 22.72 1.52
CA LYS A 78 3.61 23.54 0.47
C LYS A 78 2.21 22.97 0.19
N GLY A 79 1.19 23.81 0.31
CA GLY A 79 -0.19 23.42 0.04
C GLY A 79 -1.18 24.06 1.02
N ALA A 80 -2.41 23.58 1.03
CA ALA A 80 -3.40 23.98 2.03
C ALA A 80 -2.98 23.53 3.44
N GLU A 81 -3.27 24.32 4.46
CA GLU A 81 -2.98 23.97 5.86
C GLU A 81 -3.77 22.74 6.33
N ARG A 82 -4.94 22.51 5.74
CA ARG A 82 -5.87 21.44 6.09
C ARG A 82 -6.19 20.61 4.87
N ALA A 83 -6.29 19.31 5.06
CA ALA A 83 -6.76 18.37 4.06
C ALA A 83 -7.76 17.39 4.70
N ARG A 84 -8.71 16.90 3.92
CA ARG A 84 -9.64 15.84 4.36
C ARG A 84 -9.22 14.55 3.69
N ILE A 85 -8.79 13.58 4.48
CA ILE A 85 -8.44 12.25 3.97
C ILE A 85 -9.69 11.36 4.03
N THR A 86 -9.99 10.69 2.93
CA THR A 86 -11.07 9.73 2.81
C THR A 86 -10.56 8.30 3.00
N VAL A 87 -11.44 7.39 3.42
CA VAL A 87 -11.12 5.96 3.52
C VAL A 87 -10.64 5.41 2.18
N LEU A 88 -11.25 5.85 1.07
CA LEU A 88 -10.89 5.39 -0.27
C LEU A 88 -9.43 5.70 -0.61
N GLU A 89 -8.95 6.90 -0.28
CA GLU A 89 -7.55 7.28 -0.52
C GLU A 89 -6.58 6.41 0.29
N VAL A 90 -6.92 6.11 1.54
CA VAL A 90 -6.12 5.21 2.38
C VAL A 90 -6.09 3.80 1.79
N VAL A 91 -7.26 3.27 1.40
CA VAL A 91 -7.39 1.96 0.77
C VAL A 91 -6.56 1.88 -0.50
N VAL A 92 -6.63 2.89 -1.38
CA VAL A 92 -5.84 2.95 -2.61
C VAL A 92 -4.34 2.93 -2.33
N MET A 93 -3.87 3.66 -1.32
CA MET A 93 -2.45 3.69 -0.98
C MET A 93 -1.95 2.35 -0.42
N ILE A 94 -2.72 1.72 0.48
CA ILE A 94 -2.40 0.39 1.00
C ILE A 94 -2.44 -0.65 -0.14
N ALA A 95 -3.44 -0.55 -1.01
CA ALA A 95 -3.60 -1.41 -2.17
C ALA A 95 -2.38 -1.36 -3.11
N ARG A 96 -1.88 -0.16 -3.41
CA ARG A 96 -0.66 0.03 -4.21
C ARG A 96 0.55 -0.61 -3.56
N ALA A 97 0.74 -0.42 -2.26
CA ALA A 97 1.85 -1.00 -1.51
C ALA A 97 1.82 -2.53 -1.52
N ILE A 98 0.64 -3.13 -1.24
CA ILE A 98 0.42 -4.59 -1.32
C ILE A 98 0.72 -5.10 -2.72
N HIS A 99 0.12 -4.49 -3.74
CA HIS A 99 0.30 -4.92 -5.12
C HIS A 99 1.79 -4.90 -5.51
N LYS A 100 2.51 -3.82 -5.20
CA LYS A 100 3.94 -3.72 -5.50
C LYS A 100 4.77 -4.77 -4.75
N PHE A 101 4.47 -4.99 -3.47
CA PHE A 101 5.13 -6.02 -2.65
C PHE A 101 4.93 -7.41 -3.25
N VAL A 102 3.68 -7.81 -3.47
CA VAL A 102 3.34 -9.14 -4.00
C VAL A 102 3.90 -9.33 -5.39
N TRP A 103 3.83 -8.30 -6.24
CA TRP A 103 4.41 -8.35 -7.58
C TRP A 103 5.93 -8.56 -7.56
N HIS A 104 6.64 -7.88 -6.67
CA HIS A 104 8.10 -7.94 -6.60
C HIS A 104 8.61 -9.22 -5.93
N TYR A 105 8.04 -9.59 -4.78
CA TYR A 105 8.52 -10.72 -3.96
C TYR A 105 7.76 -12.02 -4.22
N GLU A 106 6.68 -12.01 -5.01
CA GLU A 106 5.83 -13.18 -5.32
C GLU A 106 5.23 -13.84 -4.06
N GLU A 107 5.12 -13.06 -2.99
CA GLU A 107 4.65 -13.50 -1.68
C GLU A 107 3.47 -12.64 -1.21
N SER A 108 2.49 -13.30 -0.58
CA SER A 108 1.35 -12.68 0.08
C SER A 108 1.42 -12.90 1.60
N SER A 109 0.53 -12.26 2.34
CA SER A 109 0.30 -12.57 3.75
C SER A 109 -1.19 -12.50 4.08
N ASP A 110 -1.62 -13.23 5.11
CA ASP A 110 -3.03 -13.24 5.53
C ASP A 110 -3.57 -11.83 5.82
N HIS A 111 -2.72 -10.92 6.29
CA HIS A 111 -3.10 -9.53 6.53
C HIS A 111 -3.48 -8.80 5.24
N PHE A 112 -2.81 -9.12 4.13
CA PHE A 112 -3.12 -8.53 2.83
C PHE A 112 -4.44 -9.07 2.29
N GLU A 113 -4.71 -10.36 2.51
CA GLU A 113 -5.94 -11.00 2.08
C GLU A 113 -7.14 -10.49 2.89
N LEU A 114 -7.01 -10.44 4.21
CA LEU A 114 -8.03 -9.88 5.11
C LEU A 114 -8.32 -8.42 4.80
N PHE A 115 -7.29 -7.60 4.53
CA PHE A 115 -7.49 -6.22 4.10
C PHE A 115 -8.25 -6.13 2.79
N GLN A 116 -7.87 -6.93 1.77
CA GLN A 116 -8.54 -6.91 0.47
C GLN A 116 -9.99 -7.36 0.58
N ASP A 117 -10.28 -8.39 1.38
CA ASP A 117 -11.64 -8.87 1.62
C ASP A 117 -12.48 -7.83 2.35
N TRP A 118 -11.93 -7.21 3.39
CA TRP A 118 -12.58 -6.09 4.09
C TRP A 118 -12.87 -4.95 3.12
N ALA A 119 -11.90 -4.54 2.29
CA ALA A 119 -12.06 -3.45 1.34
C ALA A 119 -13.11 -3.77 0.27
N MET A 120 -13.22 -5.04 -0.16
CA MET A 120 -14.27 -5.49 -1.06
C MET A 120 -15.65 -5.46 -0.40
N LEU A 121 -15.77 -5.99 0.82
CA LEU A 121 -17.03 -6.02 1.57
C LEU A 121 -17.61 -4.61 1.77
N HIS A 122 -16.75 -3.60 1.92
CA HIS A 122 -17.14 -2.20 2.11
C HIS A 122 -17.24 -1.41 0.80
N GLY A 123 -17.10 -2.06 -0.36
CA GLY A 123 -17.25 -1.43 -1.68
C GLY A 123 -16.08 -0.53 -2.08
N HIS A 124 -14.93 -0.61 -1.40
CA HIS A 124 -13.74 0.18 -1.73
C HIS A 124 -12.87 -0.46 -2.81
N LEU A 125 -12.96 -1.78 -2.99
CA LEU A 125 -12.31 -2.51 -4.08
C LEU A 125 -13.32 -3.38 -4.84
N PRO A 126 -13.25 -3.43 -6.19
CA PRO A 126 -14.14 -4.28 -6.98
C PRO A 126 -13.70 -5.76 -6.98
N LYS A 127 -12.43 -6.04 -6.65
CA LYS A 127 -11.84 -7.38 -6.57
C LYS A 127 -10.49 -7.33 -5.83
N ARG A 128 -9.96 -8.50 -5.46
CA ARG A 128 -8.58 -8.63 -4.97
C ARG A 128 -7.59 -8.17 -6.05
N ILE A 129 -6.59 -7.41 -5.63
CA ILE A 129 -5.56 -6.74 -6.44
C ILE A 129 -4.24 -7.52 -6.46
N ALA A 130 -4.05 -8.43 -5.50
CA ALA A 130 -2.90 -9.29 -5.39
C ALA A 130 -3.28 -10.58 -4.64
N THR A 131 -3.06 -11.72 -5.28
CA THR A 131 -3.25 -13.04 -4.69
C THR A 131 -1.93 -13.77 -4.65
N ARG A 132 -1.77 -14.69 -3.70
CA ARG A 132 -0.67 -15.65 -3.70
C ARG A 132 -0.63 -16.34 -5.07
N ALA A 133 0.55 -16.48 -5.68
CA ALA A 133 0.69 -17.34 -6.85
C ALA A 133 0.23 -18.75 -6.44
N ALA A 134 -0.59 -19.39 -7.27
CA ALA A 134 -0.91 -20.80 -7.05
C ALA A 134 0.42 -21.58 -6.95
N PRO A 135 0.54 -22.56 -6.04
CA PRO A 135 1.72 -23.41 -6.03
C PRO A 135 1.89 -23.99 -7.44
N SER A 136 3.10 -23.90 -7.99
CA SER A 136 3.43 -24.57 -9.24
C SER A 136 3.13 -26.05 -9.06
N SER A 137 2.26 -26.58 -9.91
CA SER A 137 2.06 -28.02 -10.03
C SER A 137 3.31 -28.60 -10.68
N ASP A 138 4.32 -28.92 -9.86
CA ASP A 138 5.40 -29.83 -10.25
C ASP A 138 5.01 -31.27 -9.94
#